data_AF-A0A2L2Z4S4-F1
#
_entry.id   AF-A0A2L2Z4S4-F1
#
_cell.length_a   1.000
_cell.length_b   1.000
_cell.length_c   1.000
_cell.angle_alpha   90.00
_cell.angle_beta   90.00
_cell.angle_gamma   90.00
#
_symmetry.space_group_name_H-M   'P 1'
#
loop_
_entity.id
_entity.type
_entity.pdbx_description
1 polymer ?
#
loop_
_entity_poly.entity_id
_entity_poly.type
_entity_poly.pdbx_seq_one_letter_code
_entity_poly.pdbx_strand_id
1 'polypeptide(L)'
;GNLYSPGFEKISYYPNYVQCAYQLQAPQGMHGRIHFNTLDVDITDGCGGDSVSVHDFEAYGAGALAKMHCGNSLPNDYVSNSHSFQVI
;
A
#
# COMPACT_ATOMS: atom_id res chain seq x y z
N GLY A 1 -6.38 -11.91 0.05
CA GLY A 1 -5.36 -12.31 1.05
C GLY A 1 -5.08 -11.13 1.95
N ASN A 2 -4.27 -11.32 2.99
CA ASN A 2 -3.88 -10.26 3.91
C ASN A 2 -2.40 -9.90 3.73
N LEU A 3 -2.09 -8.62 3.84
CA LEU A 3 -0.73 -8.09 3.90
C LEU A 3 -0.51 -7.48 5.28
N TYR A 4 0.70 -7.62 5.79
CA TYR A 4 1.10 -7.09 7.07
C TYR A 4 2.46 -6.40 6.93
N SER A 5 2.66 -5.32 7.68
CA SER A 5 3.99 -4.73 7.80
C SER A 5 4.95 -5.72 8.46
N PRO A 6 6.27 -5.64 8.19
CA PRO A 6 7.24 -6.45 8.89
C PRO A 6 7.12 -6.22 10.39
N GLY A 7 7.11 -7.29 11.18
CA GLY A 7 7.03 -7.20 12.63
C GLY A 7 5.62 -7.06 13.21
N PHE A 8 4.58 -6.84 12.39
CA PHE A 8 3.19 -6.69 12.84
C PHE A 8 2.76 -7.78 13.84
N GLU A 9 2.95 -9.05 13.50
CA GLU A 9 2.54 -10.17 14.36
C GLU A 9 3.59 -10.57 15.42
N LYS A 10 4.86 -10.18 15.24
CA LYS A 10 5.98 -10.70 16.05
C LYS A 10 6.40 -9.76 17.17
N ILE A 11 6.49 -8.48 16.87
CA ILE A 11 7.04 -7.45 17.76
C ILE A 11 6.13 -6.21 17.86
N SER A 12 5.03 -6.18 17.09
CA SER A 12 4.00 -5.12 17.10
C SER A 12 4.46 -3.73 16.63
N TYR A 13 5.60 -3.64 15.95
CA TYR A 13 6.07 -2.43 15.28
C TYR A 13 6.82 -2.77 14.00
N TYR A 14 6.83 -1.83 13.05
CA TYR A 14 7.63 -1.95 11.84
C TYR A 14 9.09 -1.51 12.10
N PRO A 15 10.09 -2.19 11.53
CA PRO A 15 11.49 -1.82 11.70
C PRO A 15 11.84 -0.55 10.90
N ASN A 16 12.74 0.26 11.44
CA ASN A 16 13.28 1.43 10.73
C ASN A 16 14.12 1.02 9.52
N TYR A 17 14.22 1.91 8.53
CA TYR A 17 15.06 1.76 7.33
C TYR A 17 14.74 0.52 6.49
N VAL A 18 13.46 0.14 6.43
CA VAL A 18 12.98 -0.96 5.60
C VAL A 18 12.04 -0.41 4.54
N GLN A 19 12.21 -0.89 3.30
CA GLN A 19 11.29 -0.68 2.21
C GLN A 19 10.75 -2.05 1.79
N CYS A 20 9.44 -2.23 1.90
CA CYS A 20 8.75 -3.42 1.41
C CYS A 20 8.08 -3.09 0.08
N ALA A 21 7.93 -4.08 -0.79
CA ALA A 21 7.20 -3.91 -2.03
C ALA A 21 6.44 -5.19 -2.33
N TYR A 22 5.12 -5.07 -2.45
CA TYR A 22 4.22 -6.17 -2.75
C TYR A 22 3.59 -5.91 -4.11
N GLN A 23 3.96 -6.71 -5.10
CA GLN A 23 3.28 -6.71 -6.39
C GLN A 23 2.07 -7.64 -6.31
N LEU A 24 0.91 -7.08 -6.62
CA LEU A 24 -0.37 -7.75 -6.56
C LEU A 24 -0.96 -7.83 -7.96
N GLN A 25 -1.42 -9.03 -8.33
CA GLN A 25 -2.00 -9.28 -9.63
C GLN A 25 -3.34 -10.01 -9.48
N ALA A 26 -4.40 -9.39 -9.98
CA ALA A 26 -5.70 -10.01 -10.16
C ALA A 26 -5.73 -10.79 -11.49
N PRO A 27 -6.71 -11.69 -11.69
CA PRO A 27 -6.97 -12.27 -13.00
C PRO A 27 -7.17 -11.18 -14.06
N GLN A 28 -6.78 -11.48 -15.31
CA GLN A 28 -6.97 -10.53 -16.41
C GLN A 28 -8.44 -10.11 -16.55
N GLY A 29 -8.66 -8.81 -16.77
CA GLY A 29 -10.00 -8.22 -16.82
C GLY A 29 -10.67 -7.98 -15.46
N MET A 30 -9.98 -8.29 -14.34
CA MET A 30 -10.45 -7.98 -12.99
C MET A 30 -9.59 -6.91 -12.33
N HIS A 31 -10.14 -6.33 -11.27
CA HIS A 31 -9.51 -5.29 -10.46
C HIS A 31 -9.27 -5.81 -9.04
N GLY A 32 -8.18 -5.35 -8.43
CA GLY A 32 -7.91 -5.58 -7.02
C GLY A 32 -8.59 -4.53 -6.14
N ARG A 33 -8.87 -4.89 -4.90
CA ARG A 33 -9.31 -3.96 -3.85
C ARG A 33 -8.35 -4.04 -2.67
N ILE A 34 -7.93 -2.89 -2.18
CA ILE A 34 -7.17 -2.74 -0.94
C ILE A 34 -8.10 -2.16 0.12
N HIS A 35 -8.15 -2.83 1.27
CA HIS A 35 -8.84 -2.38 2.46
C HIS A 35 -7.85 -2.37 3.62
N PHE A 36 -7.79 -1.26 4.35
CA PHE A 36 -6.91 -1.10 5.50
C PHE A 36 -7.65 -1.50 6.79
N ASN A 37 -7.27 -2.63 7.37
CA ASN A 37 -7.82 -3.06 8.68
C ASN A 37 -7.19 -2.27 9.83
N THR A 38 -5.92 -1.88 9.68
CA THR A 38 -5.14 -1.13 10.67
C THR A 38 -4.14 -0.28 9.91
N LEU A 39 -3.92 0.95 10.38
CA LEU A 39 -2.86 1.83 9.92
C LEU A 39 -2.32 2.57 11.14
N ASP A 40 -1.02 2.50 11.34
CA ASP A 40 -0.30 3.29 12.34
C ASP A 40 1.13 3.49 11.82
N VAL A 41 1.35 4.64 11.19
CA VAL A 41 2.59 5.01 10.51
C VAL A 41 2.96 6.41 10.95
N ASP A 42 4.24 6.71 11.10
CA ASP A 42 4.69 8.04 11.54
C ASP A 42 4.10 9.15 10.65
N ILE A 43 3.57 10.21 11.29
CA ILE A 43 2.85 11.26 10.58
C ILE A 43 3.80 12.40 10.21
N THR A 44 3.87 12.70 8.92
CA THR A 44 4.67 13.79 8.40
C THR A 44 3.86 14.64 7.42
N ASP A 45 4.22 15.91 7.29
CA ASP A 45 3.57 16.80 6.32
C ASP A 45 3.73 16.23 4.90
N GLY A 46 2.58 15.97 4.27
CA GLY A 46 2.54 15.37 2.93
C GLY A 46 3.01 13.91 2.86
N CYS A 47 3.17 13.20 4.00
CA CYS A 47 3.62 11.81 4.07
C CYS A 47 4.98 11.54 3.36
N GLY A 48 5.92 12.48 3.48
CA GLY A 48 7.27 12.34 2.90
C GLY A 48 8.25 11.50 3.71
N GLY A 49 7.90 11.14 4.96
CA GLY A 49 8.64 10.21 5.80
C GLY A 49 8.18 8.76 5.59
N ASP A 50 7.85 8.07 6.68
CA ASP A 50 7.25 6.74 6.60
C ASP A 50 5.86 6.84 5.94
N SER A 51 5.59 5.95 4.99
CA SER A 51 4.32 5.92 4.30
C SER A 51 4.01 4.53 3.77
N VAL A 52 2.72 4.30 3.53
CA VAL A 52 2.24 3.20 2.69
C VAL A 52 1.70 3.83 1.41
N SER A 53 2.28 3.47 0.26
CA SER A 53 1.87 3.97 -1.04
C SER A 53 1.29 2.88 -1.92
N VAL A 54 0.32 3.26 -2.75
CA VAL A 54 -0.27 2.41 -3.77
C VAL A 54 0.14 2.94 -5.12
N HIS A 55 0.81 2.10 -5.90
CA HIS A 55 1.22 2.38 -7.26
C HIS A 55 0.38 1.53 -8.21
N ASP A 56 -0.43 2.17 -9.05
CA ASP A 56 -1.29 1.47 -10.01
C ASP A 56 -0.65 1.49 -11.39
N PHE A 57 -0.64 0.34 -12.05
CA PHE A 57 -0.11 0.24 -13.41
C PHE A 57 -1.22 0.58 -14.40
N GLU A 58 -0.99 1.58 -15.24
CA GLU A 58 -1.80 1.80 -16.44
C GLU A 58 -1.70 0.58 -17.38
N ALA A 59 -2.71 0.36 -18.23
CA ALA A 59 -2.79 -0.81 -19.11
C ALA A 59 -1.55 -1.04 -20.00
N TYR A 60 -0.71 -0.02 -20.21
CA TYR A 60 0.53 -0.08 -21.01
C TYR A 60 1.72 0.66 -20.37
N GLY A 61 1.70 0.98 -19.07
CA GLY A 61 2.61 1.98 -18.48
C GLY A 61 3.25 1.63 -17.14
N ALA A 62 4.24 2.44 -16.76
CA ALA A 62 4.91 2.41 -15.46
C ALA A 62 3.93 2.74 -14.32
N GLY A 63 4.13 2.13 -13.14
CA GLY A 63 3.24 2.30 -11.99
C GLY A 63 3.22 3.75 -11.50
N ALA A 64 2.06 4.40 -11.55
CA ALA A 64 1.86 5.76 -11.08
C ALA A 64 1.40 5.76 -9.62
N LEU A 65 1.85 6.74 -8.83
CA LEU A 65 1.40 6.93 -7.46
C LEU A 65 -0.10 7.27 -7.46
N ALA A 66 -0.92 6.35 -6.96
CA ALA A 66 -2.36 6.51 -6.87
C ALA A 66 -2.79 7.01 -5.48
N LYS A 67 -2.12 6.52 -4.43
CA LYS A 67 -2.38 6.87 -3.03
C LYS A 67 -1.10 6.86 -2.21
N MET A 68 -1.05 7.70 -1.19
CA MET A 68 0.01 7.73 -0.19
C MET A 68 -0.62 8.03 1.16
N HIS A 69 -0.27 7.24 2.17
CA HIS A 69 -0.88 7.26 3.48
C HIS A 69 0.17 7.25 4.58
N CYS A 70 -0.05 8.05 5.62
CA CYS A 70 0.72 8.09 6.85
C CYS A 70 -0.21 8.51 8.01
N GLY A 71 0.26 8.41 9.25
CA GLY A 71 -0.58 8.57 10.43
C GLY A 71 -1.39 7.31 10.75
N ASN A 72 -2.46 7.50 11.52
CA ASN A 72 -3.30 6.41 12.05
C ASN A 72 -4.76 6.48 11.59
N SER A 73 -5.10 7.42 10.71
CA SER A 73 -6.44 7.53 10.14
C SER A 73 -6.62 6.51 9.01
N LEU A 74 -7.60 5.63 9.14
CA LEU A 74 -7.88 4.62 8.11
C LEU A 74 -8.35 5.30 6.80
N PRO A 75 -7.66 5.09 5.67
CA PRO A 75 -8.10 5.60 4.39
C PRO A 75 -9.29 4.80 3.84
N ASN A 76 -10.00 5.39 2.88
CA ASN A 76 -11.01 4.67 2.12
C ASN A 76 -10.39 3.55 1.28
N ASP A 77 -11.18 2.51 1.00
CA ASP A 77 -10.81 1.44 0.08
C ASP A 77 -10.26 2.00 -1.25
N TYR A 78 -9.21 1.37 -1.75
CA TYR A 78 -8.70 1.62 -3.09
C TYR A 78 -9.09 0.46 -4.01
N VAL A 79 -9.63 0.76 -5.19
CA VAL A 79 -9.87 -0.21 -6.26
C VAL A 79 -8.91 0.11 -7.39
N SER A 80 -8.14 -0.88 -7.84
CA SER A 80 -7.16 -0.68 -8.89
C SER A 80 -7.82 -0.38 -10.25
N ASN A 81 -7.13 0.35 -11.12
CA ASN A 81 -7.57 0.63 -12.48
C ASN A 81 -7.15 -0.48 -13.45
N SER A 82 -6.13 -1.27 -13.13
CA SER A 82 -5.75 -2.45 -13.90
C SER A 82 -5.72 -3.73 -13.06
N HIS A 83 -5.40 -4.85 -13.70
CA HIS A 83 -5.22 -6.13 -13.02
C HIS A 83 -3.90 -6.22 -12.23
N SER A 84 -3.02 -5.21 -12.29
CA SER A 84 -1.71 -5.21 -11.65
C SER A 84 -1.50 -3.91 -10.89
N PHE A 85 -1.04 -3.99 -9.64
CA PHE A 85 -0.71 -2.83 -8.81
C PHE A 85 0.35 -3.22 -7.77
N GLN A 86 0.97 -2.23 -7.16
CA GLN A 86 1.98 -2.39 -6.12
C GLN A 86 1.56 -1.64 -4.86
N VAL A 87 1.87 -2.25 -3.72
CA VAL A 87 1.83 -1.60 -2.41
C VAL A 87 3.27 -1.53 -1.90
N ILE A 88 3.72 -0.34 -1.57
CA ILE A 88 5.08 -0.06 -1.07
C ILE A 88 4.95 0.50 0.35
#